data_AF-A0A2S5LZW6-F1
#
_entry.id   AF-A0A2S5LZW6-F1
#
_cell.length_a   1.000
_cell.length_b   1.000
_cell.length_c   1.000
_cell.angle_alpha   90.00
_cell.angle_beta   90.00
_cell.angle_gamma   90.00
#
_symmetry.space_group_name_H-M   'P 1'
#
loop_
_entity.id
_entity.type
_entity.pdbx_description
1 polymer ?
#
loop_
_entity_poly.entity_id
_entity_poly.type
_entity_poly.pdbx_seq_one_letter_code
_entity_poly.pdbx_strand_id
1 'polypeptide(L)'
;MDKRQMNMLNVKQFLLMLTMTQKKMWIAIALVSITILLGSIMLIEGPSKEVKAQHQPTQTVVPESSLNTVYLNDDAYRKLGIETAMIKREQLVANKTYGSEIVAPPGSIVSVSAPISGKLMSVDKTPLKPGAQIQSGQLLYRIQPIISADARANLVNALADAESFVNVAKSQVNAAEIALNRA
;
A
#
# COMPACT_ATOMS: atom_id res chain seq x y z
N MET A 1 48.80 -120.42 -17.56
CA MET A 1 48.62 -118.96 -17.61
C MET A 1 48.06 -118.63 -18.98
N ASP A 2 46.76 -118.36 -19.12
CA ASP A 2 46.28 -117.64 -20.30
C ASP A 2 45.17 -116.66 -19.93
N LYS A 3 45.49 -115.40 -20.16
CA LYS A 3 44.89 -114.16 -19.68
C LYS A 3 43.63 -113.81 -20.47
N ARG A 4 42.99 -114.81 -21.10
CA ARG A 4 41.88 -114.66 -22.06
C ARG A 4 40.49 -114.92 -21.49
N GLN A 5 40.36 -115.73 -20.42
CA GLN A 5 39.06 -116.04 -19.82
C GLN A 5 38.57 -114.99 -18.80
N MET A 6 39.46 -114.11 -18.29
CA MET A 6 39.08 -113.08 -17.31
C MET A 6 38.58 -111.77 -17.93
N ASN A 7 38.74 -111.58 -19.25
CA ASN A 7 38.24 -110.39 -19.96
C ASN A 7 36.81 -110.53 -20.50
N MET A 8 36.24 -111.74 -20.58
CA MET A 8 34.90 -111.93 -21.14
C MET A 8 33.76 -111.73 -20.11
N LEU A 9 34.07 -111.78 -18.81
CA LEU A 9 33.10 -111.58 -17.73
C LEU A 9 32.90 -110.09 -17.38
N ASN A 10 33.93 -109.26 -17.53
CA ASN A 10 33.87 -107.81 -17.28
C ASN A 10 33.19 -107.02 -18.42
N VAL A 11 33.24 -107.51 -19.66
CA VAL A 11 32.64 -106.82 -20.82
C VAL A 11 31.10 -106.98 -20.83
N LYS A 12 30.56 -108.14 -20.41
CA LYS A 12 29.11 -108.35 -20.31
C LYS A 12 28.45 -107.57 -19.16
N GLN A 13 29.14 -107.40 -18.03
CA GLN A 13 28.61 -106.59 -16.92
C GLN A 13 28.64 -105.08 -17.20
N PHE A 14 29.66 -104.60 -17.94
CA PHE A 14 29.75 -103.20 -18.35
C PHE A 14 28.69 -102.81 -19.41
N LEU A 15 28.35 -103.73 -20.32
CA LEU A 15 27.33 -103.49 -21.36
C LEU A 15 25.89 -103.47 -20.81
N LEU A 16 25.65 -104.11 -19.65
CA LEU A 16 24.33 -104.17 -19.02
C LEU A 16 24.03 -102.92 -18.16
N MET A 17 25.05 -102.30 -17.54
CA MET A 17 24.89 -101.02 -16.83
C MET A 17 24.63 -99.82 -17.76
N LEU A 18 25.11 -99.85 -19.00
CA LEU A 18 24.99 -98.72 -19.93
C LEU A 18 23.55 -98.49 -20.42
N THR A 19 22.75 -99.55 -20.54
CA THR A 19 21.36 -99.47 -21.05
C THR A 19 20.34 -99.03 -19.99
N MET A 20 20.59 -99.32 -18.71
CA MET A 20 19.76 -98.89 -17.58
C MET A 20 19.92 -97.39 -17.28
N THR A 21 21.15 -96.90 -17.39
CA THR A 21 21.49 -95.50 -17.09
C THR A 21 20.99 -94.54 -18.17
N GLN A 22 20.98 -94.98 -19.44
CA GLN A 22 20.38 -94.24 -20.55
C GLN A 22 18.86 -94.11 -20.46
N LYS A 23 18.14 -95.17 -20.08
CA LYS A 23 16.65 -95.12 -19.94
C LYS A 23 16.19 -94.17 -18.82
N LYS A 24 16.92 -94.11 -17.70
CA LYS A 24 16.60 -93.19 -16.59
C LYS A 24 16.83 -91.73 -16.96
N MET A 25 17.83 -91.45 -17.80
CA MET A 25 18.16 -90.10 -18.26
C MET A 25 17.12 -89.54 -19.25
N TRP A 26 16.57 -90.38 -20.14
CA TRP A 26 15.50 -89.97 -21.07
C TRP A 26 14.16 -89.68 -20.39
N ILE A 27 13.81 -90.43 -19.33
CA ILE A 27 12.57 -90.22 -18.55
C ILE A 27 12.63 -88.89 -17.76
N ALA A 28 13.80 -88.53 -17.21
CA ALA A 28 13.97 -87.28 -16.48
C ALA A 28 13.84 -86.04 -17.39
N ILE A 29 14.37 -86.11 -18.63
CA ILE A 29 14.28 -85.01 -19.60
C ILE A 29 12.83 -84.80 -20.07
N ALA A 30 12.05 -85.87 -20.26
CA ALA A 30 10.64 -85.78 -20.63
C ALA A 30 9.75 -85.21 -19.52
N LEU A 31 10.06 -85.50 -18.25
CA LEU A 31 9.33 -84.93 -17.10
C LEU A 31 9.59 -83.43 -16.94
N VAL A 32 10.85 -83.00 -17.13
CA VAL A 32 11.21 -81.57 -17.05
C VAL A 32 10.55 -80.77 -18.18
N SER A 33 10.53 -81.27 -19.42
CA SER A 33 9.86 -80.58 -20.53
C SER A 33 8.35 -80.48 -20.34
N ILE A 34 7.69 -81.50 -19.78
CA ILE A 34 6.25 -81.47 -19.47
C ILE A 34 5.94 -80.44 -18.36
N THR A 35 6.79 -80.32 -17.34
CA THR A 35 6.58 -79.31 -16.28
C THR A 35 6.76 -77.87 -16.77
N ILE A 36 7.67 -77.64 -17.73
CA ILE A 36 7.89 -76.33 -18.35
C ILE A 36 6.73 -75.97 -19.31
N LEU A 37 6.15 -76.97 -19.99
CA LEU A 37 4.98 -76.77 -20.86
C LEU A 37 3.70 -76.50 -20.05
N LEU A 38 3.50 -77.16 -18.90
CA LEU A 38 2.34 -76.90 -18.04
C LEU A 38 2.42 -75.53 -17.34
N GLY A 39 3.62 -75.07 -16.98
CA GLY A 39 3.82 -73.76 -16.36
C GLY A 39 3.56 -72.57 -17.29
N SER A 40 3.66 -72.76 -18.61
CA SER A 40 3.41 -71.71 -19.60
C SER A 40 1.93 -71.57 -19.99
N ILE A 41 1.10 -72.58 -19.75
CA ILE A 41 -0.36 -72.51 -19.99
C ILE A 41 -1.08 -71.80 -18.84
N MET A 42 -0.57 -71.88 -17.60
CA MET A 42 -1.18 -71.25 -16.41
C MET A 42 -0.90 -69.74 -16.24
N LEU A 43 -0.15 -69.11 -17.16
CA LEU A 43 0.19 -67.68 -17.09
C LEU A 43 -0.55 -66.82 -18.14
N ILE A 44 -1.53 -67.38 -18.86
CA ILE A 44 -2.27 -66.70 -19.95
C ILE A 44 -3.78 -66.54 -19.66
N GLU A 45 -4.30 -67.08 -18.55
CA GLU A 45 -5.70 -66.86 -18.13
C GLU A 45 -5.82 -65.75 -17.07
N GLY A 46 -5.71 -64.50 -17.54
CA GLY A 46 -6.20 -63.34 -16.80
C GLY A 46 -7.74 -63.25 -16.92
N PRO A 47 -8.48 -62.86 -15.86
CA PRO A 47 -9.94 -62.84 -15.89
C PRO A 47 -10.44 -61.76 -16.86
N SER A 48 -11.12 -62.19 -17.91
CA SER A 48 -11.83 -61.32 -18.86
C SER A 48 -12.96 -60.59 -18.13
N LYS A 49 -12.77 -59.29 -17.89
CA LYS A 49 -13.82 -58.42 -17.35
C LYS A 49 -14.82 -58.11 -18.45
N GLU A 50 -16.09 -58.44 -18.19
CA GLU A 50 -17.23 -58.06 -19.01
C GLU A 50 -17.25 -56.54 -19.27
N VAL A 51 -17.27 -56.17 -20.55
CA VAL A 51 -17.51 -54.79 -20.99
C VAL A 51 -18.99 -54.49 -20.77
N LYS A 52 -19.32 -53.83 -19.65
CA LYS A 52 -20.63 -53.19 -19.47
C LYS A 52 -20.84 -52.20 -20.62
N ALA A 53 -22.01 -52.29 -21.26
CA ALA A 53 -22.48 -51.34 -22.26
C ALA A 53 -22.23 -49.89 -21.81
N GLN A 54 -21.61 -49.10 -22.67
CA GLN A 54 -21.43 -47.66 -22.48
C GLN A 54 -22.81 -47.01 -22.34
N HIS A 55 -23.09 -46.45 -21.16
CA HIS A 55 -24.13 -45.44 -21.05
C HIS A 55 -23.67 -44.25 -21.88
N GLN A 56 -24.37 -43.99 -22.98
CA GLN A 56 -24.27 -42.71 -23.69
C GLN A 56 -24.55 -41.61 -22.66
N PRO A 57 -23.64 -40.62 -22.46
CA PRO A 57 -23.98 -39.52 -21.57
C PRO A 57 -25.16 -38.79 -22.21
N THR A 58 -26.32 -38.88 -21.56
CA THR A 58 -27.45 -38.00 -21.85
C THR A 58 -26.90 -36.58 -21.82
N GLN A 59 -26.96 -35.86 -22.95
CA GLN A 59 -26.62 -34.44 -22.97
C GLN A 59 -27.65 -33.73 -22.12
N THR A 60 -27.33 -33.54 -20.84
CA THR A 60 -28.11 -32.71 -19.94
C THR A 60 -28.12 -31.32 -20.54
N VAL A 61 -29.26 -30.87 -21.07
CA VAL A 61 -29.42 -29.49 -21.54
C VAL A 61 -29.26 -28.60 -20.32
N VAL A 62 -28.08 -27.98 -20.20
CA VAL A 62 -27.73 -27.08 -19.12
C VAL A 62 -28.41 -25.73 -19.41
N PRO A 63 -29.29 -25.23 -18.53
CA PRO A 63 -29.96 -23.94 -18.75
C PRO A 63 -28.92 -22.83 -18.89
N GLU A 64 -29.08 -21.95 -19.89
CA GLU A 64 -28.13 -20.86 -20.16
C GLU A 64 -27.86 -19.97 -18.94
N SER A 65 -28.84 -19.82 -18.05
CA SER A 65 -28.72 -19.07 -16.79
C SER A 65 -27.65 -19.60 -15.83
N SER A 66 -27.22 -20.85 -15.98
CA SER A 66 -26.21 -21.47 -15.11
C SER A 66 -24.77 -21.32 -15.60
N LEU A 67 -24.57 -20.72 -16.78
CA LEU A 67 -23.23 -20.52 -17.37
C LEU A 67 -22.45 -19.35 -16.75
N ASN A 68 -23.10 -18.50 -15.93
CA ASN A 68 -22.44 -17.42 -15.19
C ASN A 68 -21.92 -17.85 -13.80
N THR A 69 -21.90 -19.15 -13.51
CA THR A 69 -21.42 -19.69 -12.24
C THR A 69 -20.36 -20.74 -12.49
N VAL A 70 -19.17 -20.51 -11.94
CA VAL A 70 -18.04 -21.45 -12.00
C VAL A 70 -18.05 -22.28 -10.72
N TYR A 71 -18.06 -23.61 -10.89
CA TYR A 71 -18.01 -24.55 -9.77
C TYR A 71 -16.58 -25.01 -9.54
N LEU A 72 -16.09 -24.80 -8.32
CA LEU A 72 -14.80 -25.32 -7.85
C LEU A 72 -15.06 -26.46 -6.87
N ASN A 73 -14.23 -27.51 -6.94
CA ASN A 73 -14.25 -28.56 -5.93
C ASN A 73 -13.49 -28.10 -4.66
N ASP A 74 -13.80 -28.70 -3.52
CA ASP A 74 -13.25 -28.27 -2.22
C ASP A 74 -11.72 -28.37 -2.16
N ASP A 75 -11.14 -29.35 -2.85
CA ASP A 75 -9.68 -29.52 -2.92
C ASP A 75 -9.01 -28.41 -3.74
N ALA A 76 -9.63 -27.97 -4.84
CA ALA A 76 -9.18 -26.83 -5.63
C ALA A 76 -9.38 -25.53 -4.86
N TYR A 77 -10.52 -25.33 -4.20
CA TYR A 77 -10.79 -24.14 -3.38
C TYR A 77 -9.70 -23.97 -2.30
N ARG A 78 -9.36 -25.08 -1.61
CA ARG A 78 -8.31 -25.11 -0.58
C ARG A 78 -6.91 -24.92 -1.13
N LYS A 79 -6.55 -25.58 -2.24
CA LYS A 79 -5.23 -25.45 -2.88
C LYS A 79 -4.99 -24.06 -3.45
N LEU A 80 -6.05 -23.40 -3.93
CA LEU A 80 -6.00 -22.03 -4.44
C LEU A 80 -6.00 -20.98 -3.33
N GLY A 81 -6.28 -21.36 -2.08
CA GLY A 81 -6.25 -20.44 -0.93
C GLY A 81 -7.22 -19.28 -1.05
N ILE A 82 -8.44 -19.54 -1.54
CA ILE A 82 -9.43 -18.48 -1.77
C ILE A 82 -9.97 -17.95 -0.43
N GLU A 83 -9.66 -16.68 -0.15
CA GLU A 83 -10.20 -15.93 0.99
C GLU A 83 -11.36 -15.04 0.53
N THR A 84 -12.45 -15.07 1.30
CA THR A 84 -13.62 -14.22 1.05
C THR A 84 -13.86 -13.29 2.22
N ALA A 85 -14.20 -12.04 1.95
CA ALA A 85 -14.64 -11.09 2.95
C ALA A 85 -16.07 -10.64 2.66
N MET A 86 -16.82 -10.29 3.72
CA MET A 86 -18.14 -9.68 3.55
C MET A 86 -17.99 -8.27 2.99
N ILE A 87 -18.76 -7.97 1.94
CA ILE A 87 -18.83 -6.62 1.38
C ILE A 87 -19.60 -5.73 2.36
N LYS A 88 -18.96 -4.65 2.81
CA LYS A 88 -19.60 -3.62 3.63
C LYS A 88 -19.41 -2.27 2.98
N ARG A 89 -20.46 -1.45 2.96
CA ARG A 89 -20.37 -0.05 2.58
C ARG A 89 -19.90 0.76 3.79
N GLU A 90 -18.75 1.40 3.66
CA GLU A 90 -18.19 2.28 4.69
C GLU A 90 -17.76 3.60 4.07
N GLN A 91 -17.82 4.66 4.87
CA GLN A 91 -17.30 5.97 4.48
C GLN A 91 -15.82 6.04 4.89
N LEU A 92 -14.94 6.10 3.91
CA LEU A 92 -13.51 6.23 4.16
C LEU A 92 -13.12 7.71 4.28
N VAL A 93 -12.34 8.03 5.31
CA VAL A 93 -11.72 9.36 5.46
C VAL A 93 -10.27 9.25 4.99
N ALA A 94 -9.93 10.02 3.96
CA ALA A 94 -8.56 10.12 3.49
C ALA A 94 -7.82 11.21 4.29
N ASN A 95 -6.78 10.82 5.00
CA ASN A 95 -5.90 11.76 5.70
C ASN A 95 -4.75 12.17 4.76
N LYS A 96 -4.46 13.47 4.70
CA LYS A 96 -3.29 14.02 4.00
C LYS A 96 -2.56 15.00 4.92
N THR A 97 -1.24 14.87 4.97
CA THR A 97 -0.38 15.77 5.73
C THR A 97 0.15 16.85 4.79
N TYR A 98 0.02 18.11 5.20
CA TYR A 98 0.51 19.26 4.46
C TYR A 98 1.50 20.04 5.32
N GLY A 99 2.56 20.55 4.70
CA GLY A 99 3.39 21.59 5.31
C GLY A 99 2.61 22.90 5.34
N SER A 100 2.79 23.67 6.41
CA SER A 100 2.16 24.99 6.57
C SER A 100 3.19 26.03 6.94
N GLU A 101 2.95 27.27 6.53
CA GLU A 101 3.72 28.43 6.96
C GLU A 101 2.90 29.28 7.93
N ILE A 102 3.55 29.81 8.96
CA ILE A 102 2.95 30.79 9.87
C ILE A 102 3.31 32.17 9.34
N VAL A 103 2.31 32.86 8.80
CA VAL A 103 2.45 34.23 8.30
C VAL A 103 1.66 35.20 9.19
N ALA A 104 2.12 36.44 9.27
CA ALA A 104 1.38 37.49 9.97
C ALA A 104 0.04 37.72 9.25
N PRO A 105 -1.10 37.84 9.98
CA PRO A 105 -2.37 38.13 9.36
C PRO A 105 -2.33 39.45 8.56
N PRO A 106 -3.05 39.57 7.44
CA PRO A 106 -3.17 40.83 6.72
C PRO A 106 -3.62 41.96 7.67
N GLY A 107 -2.92 43.09 7.64
CA GLY A 107 -3.18 44.23 8.52
C GLY A 107 -2.44 44.21 9.87
N SER A 108 -1.74 43.11 10.21
CA SER A 108 -0.90 43.03 11.43
C SER A 108 0.47 43.70 11.25
N ILE A 109 0.82 44.05 10.01
CA ILE A 109 2.08 44.70 9.65
C ILE A 109 1.77 46.16 9.36
N VAL A 110 2.43 47.07 10.09
CA VAL A 110 2.30 48.51 9.91
C VAL A 110 3.69 49.11 9.69
N SER A 111 3.83 49.88 8.63
CA SER A 111 5.00 50.74 8.41
C SER A 111 4.69 52.12 8.97
N VAL A 112 5.47 52.56 9.95
CA VAL A 112 5.33 53.89 10.57
C VAL A 112 6.40 54.80 10.00
N SER A 113 5.97 55.89 9.35
CA SER A 113 6.84 56.95 8.85
C SER A 113 6.70 58.22 9.68
N ALA A 114 7.75 59.04 9.70
CA ALA A 114 7.72 60.34 10.34
C ALA A 114 6.80 61.30 9.56
N PRO A 115 5.85 62.01 10.22
CA PRO A 115 4.97 62.95 9.53
C PRO A 115 5.69 64.24 9.07
N ILE A 116 6.82 64.58 9.71
CA ILE A 116 7.61 65.78 9.44
C ILE A 116 9.11 65.49 9.58
N SER A 117 9.92 66.26 8.85
CA SER A 117 11.37 66.22 8.96
C SER A 117 11.84 66.79 10.31
N GLY A 118 12.69 66.05 10.99
CA GLY A 118 13.20 66.47 12.30
C GLY A 118 14.25 65.55 12.87
N LYS A 119 14.82 65.96 14.00
CA LYS A 119 15.72 65.14 14.80
C LYS A 119 14.91 64.14 15.63
N LEU A 120 15.26 62.86 15.54
CA LEU A 120 14.68 61.83 16.40
C LEU A 120 15.23 61.94 17.82
N MET A 121 14.32 61.92 18.79
CA MET A 121 14.60 61.85 20.21
C MET A 121 14.11 60.52 20.73
N SER A 122 15.01 59.75 21.34
CA SER A 122 14.67 58.52 22.06
C SER A 122 13.81 58.86 23.27
N VAL A 123 12.77 58.06 23.52
CA VAL A 123 11.91 58.21 24.71
C VAL A 123 12.63 57.71 25.95
N ASP A 124 13.31 56.56 25.82
CA ASP A 124 14.10 55.94 26.88
C ASP A 124 15.59 56.13 26.64
N LYS A 125 16.38 55.88 27.69
CA LYS A 125 17.86 55.85 27.61
C LYS A 125 18.36 54.81 26.61
N THR A 126 17.55 53.80 26.30
CA THR A 126 17.88 52.75 25.34
C THR A 126 17.02 52.90 24.09
N PRO A 127 17.63 53.02 22.89
CA PRO A 127 16.87 53.09 21.65
C PRO A 127 16.14 51.76 21.38
N LEU A 128 15.01 51.83 20.68
CA LEU A 128 14.28 50.66 20.22
C LEU A 128 15.20 49.79 19.32
N LYS A 129 15.17 48.48 19.53
CA LYS A 129 15.97 47.51 18.77
C LYS A 129 15.05 46.62 17.93
N PRO A 130 15.52 46.13 16.75
CA PRO A 130 14.80 45.10 16.02
C PRO A 130 14.49 43.89 16.90
N GLY A 131 13.27 43.37 16.80
CA GLY A 131 12.79 42.24 17.63
C GLY A 131 12.28 42.63 19.02
N ALA A 132 12.35 43.91 19.42
CA ALA A 132 11.72 44.37 20.66
C ALA A 132 10.19 44.21 20.58
N GLN A 133 9.59 43.74 21.67
CA GLN A 133 8.14 43.69 21.79
C GLN A 133 7.59 45.10 22.02
N ILE A 134 6.51 45.43 21.31
CA ILE A 134 5.80 46.70 21.44
C ILE A 134 4.30 46.46 21.62
N GLN A 135 3.61 47.45 22.19
CA GLN A 135 2.16 47.44 22.35
C GLN A 135 1.51 48.53 21.50
N SER A 136 0.22 48.34 21.18
CA SER A 136 -0.56 49.37 20.49
C SER A 136 -0.61 50.64 21.34
N GLY A 137 -0.40 51.80 20.71
CA GLY A 137 -0.36 53.10 21.40
C GLY A 137 0.94 53.38 22.17
N GLN A 138 1.91 52.47 22.16
CA GLN A 138 3.22 52.72 22.79
C GLN A 138 3.98 53.83 22.05
N LEU A 139 4.49 54.80 22.80
CA LEU A 139 5.32 55.87 22.27
C LEU A 139 6.71 55.31 21.90
N LEU A 140 7.04 55.33 20.61
CA LEU A 140 8.32 54.80 20.10
C LEU A 140 9.43 55.87 20.10
N TYR A 141 9.15 57.04 19.51
CA TYR A 141 10.08 58.15 19.37
C TYR A 141 9.35 59.49 19.48
N ARG A 142 10.08 60.53 19.85
CA ARG A 142 9.65 61.93 19.70
C ARG A 142 10.43 62.56 18.55
N ILE A 143 9.79 63.44 17.80
CA ILE A 143 10.43 64.16 16.69
C ILE A 143 10.56 65.62 17.10
N GLN A 144 11.79 66.13 17.11
CA GLN A 144 12.04 67.56 17.20
C GLN A 144 12.11 68.14 15.78
N PRO A 145 11.12 68.93 15.34
CA PRO A 145 11.05 69.42 13.97
C PRO A 145 12.26 70.30 13.63
N ILE A 146 12.80 70.14 12.42
CA ILE A 146 13.74 71.11 11.86
C ILE A 146 12.91 72.02 10.96
N ILE A 147 12.49 73.16 11.52
CA ILE A 147 11.70 74.15 10.79
C ILE A 147 12.68 75.14 10.15
N SER A 148 12.77 75.15 8.81
CA SER A 148 13.46 76.22 8.07
C SER A 148 12.74 77.56 8.29
N ALA A 149 13.42 78.70 8.08
CA ALA A 149 12.81 80.01 8.29
C ALA A 149 11.49 80.19 7.50
N ASP A 150 11.47 79.67 6.27
CA ASP A 150 10.30 79.67 5.39
C ASP A 150 9.16 78.77 5.93
N ALA A 151 9.49 77.54 6.35
CA ALA A 151 8.51 76.65 6.98
C ALA A 151 7.93 77.23 8.28
N ARG A 152 8.71 78.04 9.01
CA ARG A 152 8.23 78.72 10.22
C ARG A 152 7.20 79.80 9.87
N ALA A 153 7.47 80.60 8.85
CA ALA A 153 6.54 81.63 8.39
C ALA A 153 5.20 81.01 7.94
N ASN A 154 5.27 79.93 7.16
CA ASN A 154 4.07 79.21 6.71
C ASN A 154 3.28 78.60 7.87
N LEU A 155 3.96 78.03 8.86
CA LEU A 155 3.31 77.46 10.05
C LEU A 155 2.64 78.54 10.91
N VAL A 156 3.27 79.71 11.07
CA VAL A 156 2.68 80.83 11.82
C VAL A 156 1.41 81.34 11.13
N ASN A 157 1.41 81.47 9.81
CA ASN A 157 0.21 81.86 9.06
C ASN A 157 -0.90 80.81 9.21
N ALA A 158 -0.59 79.53 9.04
CA ALA A 158 -1.56 78.45 9.22
C ALA A 158 -2.12 78.36 10.65
N LEU A 159 -1.30 78.66 11.66
CA LEU A 159 -1.73 78.73 13.05
C LEU A 159 -2.66 79.92 13.29
N ALA A 160 -2.35 81.10 12.75
CA ALA A 160 -3.22 82.27 12.84
C ALA A 160 -4.59 82.02 12.18
N ASP A 161 -4.61 81.36 11.02
CA ASP A 161 -5.86 80.98 10.34
C ASP A 161 -6.67 79.97 11.15
N ALA A 162 -6.01 78.94 11.71
CA ALA A 162 -6.66 77.94 12.55
C ALA A 162 -7.26 78.57 13.83
N GLU A 163 -6.53 79.47 14.48
CA GLU A 163 -7.02 80.22 15.64
C GLU A 163 -8.21 81.11 15.27
N SER A 164 -8.17 81.75 14.11
CA SER A 164 -9.30 82.53 13.57
C SER A 164 -10.54 81.64 13.42
N PHE A 165 -10.42 80.46 12.81
CA PHE A 165 -11.53 79.52 12.67
C PHE A 165 -12.09 79.06 14.02
N VAL A 166 -11.22 78.77 14.99
CA VAL A 166 -11.64 78.40 16.35
C VAL A 166 -12.39 79.55 17.04
N ASN A 167 -11.93 80.79 16.87
CA ASN A 167 -12.58 81.96 17.48
C ASN A 167 -13.94 82.27 16.84
N VAL A 168 -14.06 82.12 15.52
CA VAL A 168 -15.35 82.25 14.82
C VAL A 168 -16.31 81.16 15.28
N ALA A 169 -15.86 79.90 15.34
CA ALA A 169 -16.69 78.79 15.80
C ALA A 169 -17.16 78.99 17.25
N LYS A 170 -16.26 79.41 18.16
CA LYS A 170 -16.62 79.75 19.55
C LYS A 170 -17.66 80.87 19.62
N SER A 171 -17.51 81.91 18.80
CA SER A 171 -18.47 83.02 18.76
C SER A 171 -19.84 82.57 18.27
N GLN A 172 -19.90 81.67 17.29
CA GLN A 172 -21.16 81.07 16.81
C GLN A 172 -21.82 80.19 17.88
N VAL A 173 -21.04 79.38 18.59
CA VAL A 173 -21.54 78.55 19.69
C VAL A 173 -22.12 79.42 20.80
N ASN A 174 -21.39 80.46 21.24
CA ASN A 174 -21.89 81.39 22.26
C ASN A 174 -23.18 82.10 21.82
N ALA A 175 -23.26 82.53 20.56
CA ALA A 175 -24.46 83.16 20.04
C ALA A 175 -25.67 82.20 20.03
N ALA A 176 -25.46 80.94 19.63
CA ALA A 176 -26.48 79.90 19.65
C ALA A 176 -26.94 79.57 21.08
N GLU A 177 -26.00 79.49 22.03
CA GLU A 177 -26.30 79.23 23.45
C GLU A 177 -27.13 80.36 24.08
N ILE A 178 -26.79 81.62 23.78
CA ILE A 178 -27.59 82.78 24.19
C ILE A 178 -28.99 82.74 23.59
N ALA A 179 -29.14 82.33 22.32
CA ALA A 179 -30.45 82.22 21.69
C ALA A 179 -31.30 81.10 22.31
N LEU A 180 -30.67 79.95 22.65
CA LEU A 180 -31.33 78.84 23.34
C LEU A 180 -31.82 79.24 24.72
N ASN A 181 -31.00 79.93 25.51
CA ASN A 181 -31.37 80.37 26.87
C ASN A 181 -32.45 81.46 26.89
N ARG A 182 -32.75 82.07 25.73
CA ARG A 182 -33.83 83.07 25.57
C ARG A 182 -35.13 82.46 25.07
N ALA A 183 -35.13 81.21 24.62
CA ALA A 183 -36.30 80.47 24.16
C ALA A 183 -36.97 79.72 25.32
#